data_AF-A0A9D4H7A0-F1
#
_entry.id   AF-A0A9D4H7A0-F1
#
_cell.length_a   1.000
_cell.length_b   1.000
_cell.length_c   1.000
_cell.angle_alpha   90.00
_cell.angle_beta   90.00
_cell.angle_gamma   90.00
#
_symmetry.space_group_name_H-M   'P 1'
#
loop_
_entity.id
_entity.type
_entity.pdbx_description
1 polymer ?
#
loop_
_entity_poly.entity_id
_entity_poly.type
_entity_poly.pdbx_seq_one_letter_code
_entity_poly.pdbx_strand_id
1 'polypeptide(L)'
;MIRKELLGQLVDNRLSTFHMKTALLFTIKRFPENIWRHDNLVQCVVLCLNTLRRFLKRRYCPHYTIASVNLFDNKLEVFEMDWLGTTISTMIKSKVGCVFALQIDKFGQRFLDKLRGIN
;
A
#
# COMPACT_ATOMS: atom_id res chain seq x y z
N MET A 1 5.92 13.42 -1.49
CA MET A 1 5.09 13.73 -2.67
C MET A 1 4.17 12.57 -3.09
N ILE A 2 4.50 11.29 -2.82
CA ILE A 2 3.64 10.08 -2.99
C ILE A 2 2.27 10.18 -2.28
N ARG A 3 2.16 11.03 -1.26
CA ARG A 3 1.04 11.07 -0.31
C ARG A 3 -0.28 11.58 -0.91
N LYS A 4 -0.24 12.42 -1.94
CA LYS A 4 -1.40 13.25 -2.32
C LYS A 4 -2.17 12.74 -3.53
N GLU A 5 -1.48 12.19 -4.54
CA GLU A 5 -2.13 11.83 -5.81
C GLU A 5 -2.70 10.40 -5.80
N LEU A 6 -1.98 9.42 -5.24
CA LEU A 6 -2.46 8.03 -5.20
C LEU A 6 -3.45 7.79 -4.05
N LEU A 7 -3.15 8.33 -2.87
CA LEU A 7 -3.96 8.13 -1.66
C LEU A 7 -5.11 9.14 -1.53
N GLY A 8 -4.95 10.34 -2.08
CA GLY A 8 -5.96 11.40 -2.00
C GLY A 8 -7.25 11.07 -2.77
N GLN A 9 -7.17 10.21 -3.79
CA GLN A 9 -8.35 9.68 -4.47
C GLN A 9 -8.96 8.46 -3.76
N LEU A 10 -8.17 7.72 -2.99
CA LEU A 10 -8.59 6.44 -2.40
C LEU A 10 -9.40 6.61 -1.14
N VAL A 11 -9.11 7.61 -0.30
CA VAL A 11 -9.99 8.01 0.80
C VAL A 11 -9.61 9.42 1.20
N ASP A 12 -10.62 10.27 1.38
CA ASP A 12 -10.57 11.66 1.82
C ASP A 12 -9.79 11.84 3.15
N ASN A 13 -8.46 11.68 3.10
CA ASN A 13 -7.52 11.62 4.24
C ASN A 13 -7.74 10.52 5.30
N ARG A 14 -8.69 9.58 5.14
CA ARG A 14 -8.99 8.59 6.21
C ARG A 14 -8.00 7.42 6.30
N LEU A 15 -7.44 6.96 5.19
CA LEU A 15 -6.26 6.07 5.21
C LEU A 15 -4.98 6.90 5.26
N SER A 16 -4.45 7.10 6.46
CA SER A 16 -3.15 7.74 6.63
C SER A 16 -1.98 6.87 6.10
N THR A 17 -0.85 7.53 5.83
CA THR A 17 0.44 6.87 5.57
C THR A 17 0.87 5.90 6.67
N PHE A 18 0.34 6.04 7.88
CA PHE A 18 0.66 5.16 8.99
C PHE A 18 0.06 3.75 8.79
N HIS A 19 -1.15 3.65 8.24
CA HIS A 19 -1.76 2.36 7.89
C HIS A 19 -0.96 1.64 6.80
N MET A 20 -0.47 2.39 5.80
CA MET A 20 0.36 1.84 4.73
C MET A 20 1.71 1.35 5.25
N LYS A 21 2.36 2.14 6.13
CA LYS A 21 3.60 1.72 6.80
C LYS A 21 3.39 0.44 7.62
N THR A 22 2.29 0.38 8.36
CA THR A 22 1.92 -0.80 9.15
C THR A 22 1.72 -2.02 8.25
N ALA A 23 0.93 -1.89 7.18
CA ALA A 23 0.72 -2.97 6.22
C ALA A 23 2.04 -3.44 5.59
N LEU A 24 2.94 -2.52 5.22
CA LEU A 24 4.27 -2.84 4.70
C LEU A 24 5.10 -3.64 5.71
N LEU A 25 5.21 -3.16 6.96
CA LEU A 25 6.00 -3.83 8.00
C LEU A 25 5.48 -5.25 8.30
N PHE A 26 4.16 -5.42 8.41
CA PHE A 26 3.56 -6.75 8.56
C PHE A 26 3.76 -7.65 7.34
N THR A 27 3.83 -7.06 6.14
CA THR A 27 4.11 -7.82 4.92
C THR A 27 5.56 -8.27 4.89
N ILE A 28 6.51 -7.39 5.20
CA ILE A 28 7.95 -7.72 5.29
C ILE A 28 8.18 -8.86 6.29
N LYS A 29 7.58 -8.78 7.48
CA LYS A 29 7.70 -9.84 8.50
C LYS A 29 7.17 -11.19 8.03
N ARG A 30 6.21 -11.21 7.10
CA ARG A 30 5.51 -12.42 6.67
C ARG A 30 6.15 -13.12 5.46
N PHE A 31 6.87 -12.38 4.62
CA PHE A 31 7.39 -12.87 3.35
C PHE A 31 8.91 -12.88 3.34
N PRO A 32 9.55 -13.93 2.78
CA PRO A 32 11.01 -14.07 2.78
C PRO A 32 11.71 -12.97 1.97
N GLU A 33 12.98 -12.70 2.32
CA GLU A 33 13.79 -11.62 1.77
C GLU A 33 13.93 -11.67 0.24
N ASN A 34 13.98 -12.87 -0.34
CA ASN A 34 14.12 -13.09 -1.77
C ASN A 34 12.95 -12.52 -2.61
N ILE A 35 11.80 -12.24 -1.99
CA ILE A 35 10.68 -11.59 -2.67
C ILE A 35 10.95 -10.09 -2.85
N TRP A 36 11.68 -9.45 -1.94
CA TRP A 36 11.89 -8.00 -1.90
C TRP A 36 13.02 -7.54 -2.82
N ARG A 37 12.97 -7.99 -4.07
CA ARG A 37 13.91 -7.62 -5.14
C ARG A 37 13.28 -6.57 -6.05
N HIS A 38 14.11 -5.74 -6.69
CA HIS A 38 13.65 -4.73 -7.63
C HIS A 38 12.80 -5.31 -8.76
N ASP A 39 13.19 -6.48 -9.28
CA ASP A 39 12.47 -7.21 -10.33
C ASP A 39 11.05 -7.61 -9.92
N ASN A 40 10.80 -7.71 -8.60
CA ASN A 40 9.52 -8.10 -8.01
C ASN A 40 8.71 -6.91 -7.50
N LEU A 41 9.07 -5.66 -7.83
CA LEU A 41 8.43 -4.45 -7.26
C LEU A 41 6.90 -4.49 -7.35
N VAL A 42 6.35 -4.85 -8.51
CA VAL A 42 4.90 -4.96 -8.72
C VAL A 42 4.29 -6.00 -7.77
N GLN A 43 4.94 -7.16 -7.63
CA GLN A 43 4.52 -8.20 -6.72
C GLN A 43 4.58 -7.73 -5.26
N CYS A 44 5.63 -7.03 -4.85
CA CYS A 44 5.77 -6.45 -3.51
C CYS A 44 4.63 -5.47 -3.20
N VAL A 45 4.28 -4.59 -4.14
CA VAL A 45 3.13 -3.67 -4.00
C VAL A 45 1.82 -4.45 -3.84
N VAL A 46 1.59 -5.46 -4.68
CA VAL A 46 0.39 -6.32 -4.60
C VAL A 46 0.32 -7.07 -3.26
N LEU A 47 1.45 -7.53 -2.72
CA LEU A 47 1.51 -8.17 -1.41
C LEU A 47 1.12 -7.19 -0.30
N CYS A 48 1.63 -5.96 -0.35
CA CYS A 48 1.29 -4.93 0.63
C CYS A 48 -0.20 -4.56 0.56
N LEU A 49 -0.75 -4.36 -0.64
CA LEU A 49 -2.17 -4.10 -0.85
C LEU A 49 -3.06 -5.25 -0.37
N ASN A 50 -2.62 -6.50 -0.57
CA ASN A 50 -3.32 -7.67 -0.05
C ASN A 50 -3.33 -7.73 1.49
N THR A 51 -2.23 -7.34 2.13
CA THR A 51 -2.16 -7.23 3.60
C THR A 51 -3.13 -6.16 4.10
N LEU A 52 -3.14 -4.97 3.49
CA LEU A 52 -4.08 -3.92 3.86
C LEU A 52 -5.54 -4.34 3.64
N ARG A 53 -5.85 -4.96 2.51
CA ARG A 53 -7.18 -5.53 2.22
C ARG A 53 -7.61 -6.51 3.31
N ARG A 54 -6.69 -7.35 3.80
CA ARG A 54 -6.98 -8.30 4.87
C ARG A 54 -7.32 -7.60 6.18
N PHE A 55 -6.61 -6.53 6.52
CA PHE A 55 -6.92 -5.71 7.68
C PHE A 55 -8.32 -5.10 7.55
N LEU A 56 -8.65 -4.54 6.39
CA LEU A 56 -9.98 -3.96 6.11
C LEU A 56 -11.09 -5.02 6.25
N LYS A 57 -10.91 -6.20 5.64
CA LYS A 57 -11.87 -7.31 5.75
C LYS A 57 -12.07 -7.79 7.19
N ARG A 58 -11.03 -7.74 8.01
CA ARG A 58 -11.09 -8.09 9.44
C ARG A 58 -11.56 -6.92 10.32
N ARG A 59 -11.76 -5.75 9.73
CA ARG A 59 -12.05 -4.48 10.41
C ARG A 59 -11.02 -4.15 11.49
N TYR A 60 -9.80 -4.62 11.27
CA TYR A 60 -8.73 -4.58 12.26
C TYR A 60 -7.36 -4.42 11.61
N CYS A 61 -6.73 -3.27 11.88
CA CYS A 61 -5.37 -2.95 11.49
C CYS A 61 -4.51 -2.83 12.75
N PRO A 62 -3.68 -3.83 13.07
CA PRO A 62 -2.88 -3.82 14.30
C PRO A 62 -1.83 -2.70 14.27
N HIS A 63 -1.64 -1.99 15.37
CA HIS A 63 -0.42 -1.18 15.53
C HIS A 63 0.80 -2.11 15.55
N TYR A 64 1.85 -1.77 14.80
CA TYR A 64 3.00 -2.67 14.62
C TYR A 64 3.71 -3.06 15.93
N THR A 65 3.78 -2.14 16.88
CA THR A 65 4.41 -2.37 18.20
C THR A 65 3.42 -2.66 19.34
N ILE A 66 2.16 -2.23 19.23
CA ILE A 66 1.17 -2.31 20.32
C ILE A 66 0.03 -3.20 19.86
N ALA A 67 0.13 -4.50 20.14
CA ALA A 67 -0.79 -5.49 19.60
C ALA A 67 -2.25 -5.30 20.01
N SER A 68 -2.53 -4.55 21.09
CA SER A 68 -3.90 -4.25 21.54
C SER A 68 -4.56 -3.09 20.78
N VAL A 69 -3.82 -2.31 19.99
CA VAL A 69 -4.34 -1.12 19.32
C VAL A 69 -4.77 -1.45 17.89
N ASN A 70 -6.05 -1.18 17.59
CA ASN A 70 -6.58 -1.17 16.24
C ASN A 70 -6.51 0.25 15.65
N LEU A 71 -5.75 0.43 14.57
CA LEU A 71 -5.56 1.71 13.91
C LEU A 71 -6.82 2.20 13.16
N PHE A 72 -7.79 1.32 12.93
CA PHE A 72 -9.05 1.70 12.29
C PHE A 72 -10.08 2.26 13.27
N ASP A 73 -9.89 2.08 14.57
CA ASP A 73 -10.84 2.56 15.58
C ASP A 73 -11.01 4.07 15.48
N ASN A 74 -12.28 4.51 15.38
CA ASN A 74 -12.66 5.92 15.24
C ASN A 74 -12.05 6.64 14.02
N LYS A 75 -11.57 5.90 13.01
CA LYS A 75 -11.01 6.44 11.76
C LYS A 75 -11.79 6.07 10.52
N LEU A 76 -12.35 4.85 10.50
CA LEU A 76 -13.11 4.32 9.37
C LEU A 76 -14.39 3.68 9.88
N GLU A 77 -15.50 3.98 9.23
CA GLU A 77 -16.76 3.28 9.44
C GLU A 77 -16.78 1.95 8.70
N VAL A 78 -17.68 1.06 9.10
CA VAL A 78 -17.80 -0.28 8.52
C VAL A 78 -17.97 -0.24 7.00
N PHE A 79 -18.87 0.62 6.51
CA PHE A 79 -19.12 0.75 5.08
C PHE A 79 -17.89 1.24 4.32
N GLU A 80 -17.10 2.14 4.92
CA GLU A 80 -15.87 2.66 4.33
C GLU A 80 -14.82 1.57 4.23
N MET A 81 -14.69 0.72 5.26
CA MET A 81 -13.77 -0.42 5.24
C MET A 81 -14.15 -1.44 4.15
N ASP A 82 -15.44 -1.72 3.99
CA ASP A 82 -15.96 -2.66 3.00
C ASP A 82 -15.79 -2.11 1.56
N TRP A 83 -16.09 -0.82 1.36
CA TRP A 83 -15.85 -0.11 0.10
C TRP A 83 -14.35 -0.09 -0.24
N LEU A 84 -13.48 0.27 0.69
CA LEU A 84 -12.03 0.27 0.50
C LEU A 84 -11.47 -1.11 0.18
N GLY A 85 -11.93 -2.13 0.90
CA GLY A 85 -11.55 -3.51 0.63
C GLY A 85 -11.94 -3.96 -0.78
N THR A 86 -13.09 -3.48 -1.28
CA THR A 86 -13.56 -3.72 -2.64
C THR A 86 -12.72 -2.95 -3.66
N THR A 87 -12.46 -1.67 -3.45
CA THR A 87 -11.61 -0.84 -4.32
C THR A 87 -10.21 -1.43 -4.46
N ILE A 88 -9.57 -1.79 -3.34
CA ILE A 88 -8.25 -2.46 -3.35
C ILE A 88 -8.33 -3.81 -4.06
N SER A 89 -9.41 -4.58 -3.87
CA SER A 89 -9.60 -5.85 -4.60
C SER A 89 -9.70 -5.63 -6.10
N THR A 90 -10.40 -4.60 -6.54
CA THR A 90 -10.50 -4.22 -7.95
C THR A 90 -9.14 -3.80 -8.50
N MET A 91 -8.37 -2.99 -7.77
CA MET A 91 -7.00 -2.60 -8.15
C MET A 91 -6.03 -3.78 -8.27
N ILE A 92 -6.19 -4.81 -7.44
CA ILE A 92 -5.37 -6.03 -7.52
C ILE A 92 -5.79 -6.92 -8.70
N LYS A 93 -7.11 -7.00 -8.97
CA LYS A 93 -7.68 -7.84 -10.04
C LYS A 93 -7.46 -7.23 -11.43
N SER A 94 -7.49 -5.90 -11.56
CA SER A 94 -7.05 -5.24 -12.79
C SER A 94 -5.53 -5.39 -12.89
N LYS A 95 -5.07 -6.48 -13.52
CA LYS A 95 -3.65 -6.71 -13.76
C LYS A 95 -3.00 -5.45 -14.34
N VAL A 96 -1.88 -5.04 -13.74
CA VAL A 96 -0.77 -4.29 -14.36
C VAL A 96 -1.06 -2.82 -14.70
N GLY A 97 -2.20 -2.44 -15.30
CA GLY A 97 -2.42 -1.07 -15.81
C GLY A 97 -2.24 0.06 -14.78
N CYS A 98 -2.83 -0.04 -13.59
CA CYS A 98 -2.71 0.99 -12.56
C CYS A 98 -1.35 0.97 -11.83
N VAL A 99 -0.69 -0.19 -11.75
CA VAL A 99 0.64 -0.32 -11.11
C VAL A 99 1.78 0.01 -12.07
N PHE A 100 1.58 -0.14 -13.38
CA PHE A 100 2.48 0.40 -14.40
C PHE A 100 2.30 1.90 -14.60
N ALA A 101 1.09 2.44 -14.41
CA ALA A 101 0.90 3.89 -14.29
C ALA A 101 1.66 4.48 -13.08
N LEU A 102 1.89 3.69 -12.03
CA LEU A 102 2.79 4.04 -10.92
C LEU A 102 4.29 3.94 -11.29
N GLN A 103 4.66 3.14 -12.29
CA GLN A 103 6.06 2.98 -12.72
C GLN A 103 6.59 4.11 -13.60
N ILE A 104 5.72 4.96 -14.17
CA ILE A 104 6.13 6.16 -14.92
C ILE A 104 5.46 7.39 -14.32
N ASP A 105 5.54 7.53 -13.00
CA ASP A 105 5.35 8.84 -12.39
C ASP A 105 6.68 9.62 -12.40
N LYS A 106 6.60 10.93 -12.16
CA LYS A 106 7.77 11.82 -12.06
C LYS A 106 8.83 11.31 -11.06
N PHE A 107 8.47 10.39 -10.16
CA PHE A 107 9.37 9.79 -9.19
C PHE A 107 10.19 8.64 -9.80
N GLY A 108 9.56 7.72 -10.55
CA GLY A 108 10.25 6.71 -11.33
C GLY A 108 11.29 7.33 -12.28
N GLN A 109 10.91 8.43 -12.93
CA GLN A 109 11.82 9.16 -13.83
C GLN A 109 12.98 9.85 -13.08
N ARG A 110 12.70 10.55 -11.97
CA ARG A 110 13.74 11.18 -11.13
C ARG A 110 14.71 10.18 -10.52
N PHE A 111 14.24 8.97 -10.22
CA PHE A 111 15.08 7.90 -9.69
C PHE A 111 16.00 7.34 -10.78
N LEU A 112 15.48 7.14 -12.00
CA LEU A 112 16.29 6.75 -13.16
C LEU A 112 17.32 7.83 -13.54
N ASP A 113 16.95 9.11 -13.50
CA ASP A 113 17.86 10.21 -13.79
C ASP A 113 19.01 10.30 -12.79
N LYS A 114 18.74 10.05 -11.49
CA LYS A 114 19.77 9.97 -10.47
C LYS A 114 20.71 8.77 -10.63
N LEU A 115 20.22 7.63 -11.09
CA LEU A 115 21.06 6.46 -11.37
C LEU A 115 21.95 6.66 -12.61
N ARG A 116 21.52 7.49 -13.57
CA ARG A 116 22.29 7.83 -14.78
C ARG A 116 23.34 8.92 -14.56
N GLY A 117 23.21 9.71 -13.50
CA GLY A 117 24.14 10.80 -13.15
C GLY A 117 25.27 10.43 -12.18
N ILE A 118 25.46 9.14 -11.87
CA ILE A 118 26.55 8.63 -11.01
C ILE A 118 27.59 7.87 -11.87
N ASN A 119 27.94 8.42 -13.04
CA ASN A 119 29.12 8.06 -13.81
C ASN A 119 30.03 9.27 -13.91
#